data_AF-A0A1Y2VP33-F1
#
_entry.id   AF-A0A1Y2VP33-F1
#
_cell.length_a   1.000
_cell.length_b   1.000
_cell.length_c   1.000
_cell.angle_alpha   90.00
_cell.angle_beta   90.00
_cell.angle_gamma   90.00
#
_symmetry.space_group_name_H-M   'P 1'
#
loop_
_entity.id
_entity.type
_entity.pdbx_description
1 polymer ?
#
loop_
_entity_poly.entity_id
_entity_poly.type
_entity_poly.pdbx_seq_one_letter_code
_entity_poly.pdbx_strand_id
1 'polypeptide(L)'
;MKFAIIFALAFPAIALAQEADSTTSTPPAASGPPDLSVCEKQAGPYADACPRCNSRCVDSSAYEQCLTSVFTMVNSYQAQCEQQGGNNCKGQALDQVCGQ
;
A
#
# COMPACT_ATOMS: atom_id res chain seq x y z
N MET A 1 47.47 29.18 7.42
CA MET A 1 47.05 30.56 7.11
C MET A 1 47.01 30.74 5.59
N LYS A 2 45.84 31.09 5.00
CA LYS A 2 45.67 31.86 3.73
C LYS A 2 46.15 31.20 2.42
N PHE A 3 45.50 31.20 1.24
CA PHE A 3 44.43 31.95 0.55
C PHE A 3 43.84 31.00 -0.54
N ALA A 4 42.52 30.84 -0.72
CA ALA A 4 41.54 31.66 -1.44
C ALA A 4 41.40 31.39 -2.96
N ILE A 5 40.13 31.36 -3.37
CA ILE A 5 39.54 31.59 -4.71
C ILE A 5 39.39 30.36 -5.61
N ILE A 6 38.14 29.86 -5.72
CA ILE A 6 37.62 29.33 -6.98
C ILE A 6 36.35 30.10 -7.33
N PHE A 7 36.33 30.52 -8.58
CA PHE A 7 35.36 31.36 -9.27
C PHE A 7 33.93 30.83 -9.20
N ALA A 8 33.00 31.78 -9.12
CA ALA A 8 31.58 31.64 -9.41
C ALA A 8 31.33 31.02 -10.80
N LEU A 9 30.17 30.39 -11.01
CA LEU A 9 29.34 30.55 -12.22
C LEU A 9 27.98 29.80 -12.08
N ALA A 10 26.91 30.61 -12.15
CA ALA A 10 25.57 30.29 -12.65
C ALA A 10 24.80 29.10 -12.04
N PHE A 11 24.02 29.38 -10.98
CA PHE A 11 22.83 28.59 -10.67
C PHE A 11 21.67 29.03 -11.59
N PRO A 12 21.03 28.13 -12.35
CA PRO A 12 19.71 28.43 -12.88
C PRO A 12 18.75 28.53 -11.69
N ALA A 13 18.19 29.72 -11.48
CA ALA A 13 17.02 29.90 -10.65
C ALA A 13 15.86 29.14 -11.30
N ILE A 14 15.62 27.92 -10.86
CA ILE A 14 14.38 27.21 -11.19
C ILE A 14 13.28 27.84 -10.33
N ALA A 15 12.56 28.79 -10.93
CA ALA A 15 11.28 29.25 -10.42
C ALA A 15 10.26 28.12 -10.64
N LEU A 16 10.10 27.25 -9.64
CA LEU A 16 8.92 26.39 -9.55
C LEU A 16 7.78 27.25 -9.00
N ALA A 17 7.10 27.95 -9.89
CA ALA A 17 5.71 28.32 -9.68
C ALA A 17 4.89 27.02 -9.72
N GLN A 18 4.81 26.31 -8.59
CA GLN A 18 3.70 25.39 -8.38
C GLN A 18 2.52 26.24 -7.96
N GLU A 19 1.68 26.57 -8.94
CA GLU A 19 0.29 26.87 -8.69
C GLU A 19 -0.25 25.73 -7.81
N ALA A 20 -0.43 26.03 -6.53
CA ALA A 20 -1.20 25.22 -5.63
C ALA A 20 -2.66 25.35 -6.07
N ASP A 21 -2.98 24.69 -7.18
CA ASP A 21 -4.34 24.38 -7.55
C ASP A 21 -4.85 23.52 -6.40
N SER A 22 -5.60 24.16 -5.52
CA SER A 22 -6.33 23.52 -4.43
C SER A 22 -7.46 22.74 -5.05
N THR A 23 -7.13 21.65 -5.73
CA THR A 23 -8.10 20.65 -6.14
C THR A 23 -8.58 20.01 -4.84
N THR A 24 -9.67 20.56 -4.31
CA THR A 24 -10.50 19.86 -3.35
C THR A 24 -11.11 18.69 -4.12
N SER A 25 -10.33 17.63 -4.29
CA SER A 25 -10.82 16.34 -4.73
C SER A 25 -11.59 15.76 -3.56
N THR A 26 -12.85 16.15 -3.42
CA THR A 26 -13.82 15.33 -2.71
C THR A 26 -13.75 13.95 -3.36
N PRO A 27 -13.28 12.90 -2.66
CA PRO A 27 -13.31 11.58 -3.25
C PRO A 27 -14.79 11.25 -3.53
N PRO A 28 -15.13 10.68 -4.69
CA PRO A 28 -16.49 10.21 -4.92
C PRO A 28 -16.82 9.24 -3.79
N ALA A 29 -17.87 9.54 -3.03
CA ALA A 29 -18.40 8.64 -2.02
C ALA A 29 -18.86 7.38 -2.74
N ALA A 30 -17.99 6.37 -2.80
CA ALA A 30 -18.29 5.06 -3.36
C ALA A 30 -19.35 4.40 -2.48
N SER A 31 -20.62 4.66 -2.79
CA SER A 31 -21.80 4.11 -2.11
C SER A 31 -22.30 2.86 -2.84
N GLY A 32 -21.37 1.97 -3.20
CA GLY A 32 -21.64 0.64 -3.72
C GLY A 32 -21.18 -0.42 -2.71
N PRO A 33 -21.63 -1.69 -2.83
CA PRO A 33 -20.99 -2.79 -2.10
C PRO A 33 -19.48 -2.68 -2.28
N PRO A 34 -18.66 -2.94 -1.24
CA PRO A 34 -17.22 -2.71 -1.31
C PRO A 34 -16.69 -3.39 -2.57
N ASP A 35 -16.04 -2.62 -3.44
CA ASP A 35 -15.54 -3.14 -4.71
C ASP A 35 -14.40 -4.12 -4.40
N LEU A 36 -14.77 -5.40 -4.31
CA LEU A 36 -13.84 -6.48 -4.04
C LEU A 36 -12.93 -6.72 -5.24
N SER A 37 -13.24 -6.20 -6.44
CA SER A 37 -12.37 -6.34 -7.61
C SER A 37 -11.00 -5.71 -7.38
N VAL A 38 -10.96 -4.57 -6.68
CA VAL A 38 -9.70 -3.94 -6.24
C VAL A 38 -8.94 -4.89 -5.29
N CYS A 39 -9.66 -5.52 -4.37
CA CYS A 39 -9.08 -6.51 -3.48
C CYS A 39 -8.55 -7.72 -4.25
N GLU A 40 -9.33 -8.35 -5.11
CA GLU A 40 -8.97 -9.54 -5.86
C GLU A 40 -7.74 -9.29 -6.74
N LYS A 41 -7.68 -8.11 -7.36
CA LYS A 41 -6.53 -7.69 -8.18
C LYS A 41 -5.26 -7.52 -7.35
N GLN A 42 -5.38 -7.03 -6.12
CA GLN A 42 -4.26 -6.84 -5.20
C GLN A 42 -3.86 -8.12 -4.45
N ALA A 43 -4.85 -8.95 -4.15
CA ALA A 43 -4.72 -10.21 -3.43
C ALA A 43 -4.11 -11.30 -4.30
N GLY A 44 -4.36 -11.26 -5.61
CA GLY A 44 -3.91 -12.27 -6.57
C GLY A 44 -4.29 -13.69 -6.13
N PRO A 45 -3.33 -14.53 -5.70
CA PRO A 45 -3.61 -15.89 -5.21
C PRO A 45 -4.44 -15.96 -3.92
N TYR A 46 -4.65 -14.82 -3.24
CA TYR A 46 -5.46 -14.69 -2.04
C TYR A 46 -6.83 -14.04 -2.30
N ALA A 47 -7.26 -13.94 -3.55
CA ALA A 47 -8.56 -13.36 -3.92
C ALA A 47 -9.73 -14.00 -3.13
N ASP A 48 -9.69 -15.30 -2.88
CA ASP A 48 -10.70 -16.00 -2.05
C ASP A 48 -10.81 -15.47 -0.62
N ALA A 49 -9.77 -14.82 -0.11
CA ALA A 49 -9.72 -14.28 1.24
C ALA A 49 -10.10 -12.79 1.31
N CYS A 50 -10.31 -12.14 0.16
CA CYS A 50 -10.78 -10.76 0.10
C CYS A 50 -12.00 -10.47 0.97
N PRO A 51 -13.09 -11.26 0.97
CA PRO A 51 -14.23 -10.97 1.84
C PRO A 51 -13.87 -11.02 3.34
N ARG A 52 -12.83 -11.78 3.75
CA ARG A 52 -12.33 -11.81 5.13
C ARG A 52 -11.44 -10.61 5.44
N CYS A 53 -10.56 -10.23 4.52
CA CYS A 53 -9.57 -9.16 4.73
C CYS A 53 -10.13 -7.75 4.48
N ASN A 54 -11.14 -7.62 3.60
CA ASN A 54 -11.73 -6.36 3.18
C ASN A 54 -12.34 -5.57 4.34
N SER A 55 -12.99 -6.25 5.29
CA SER A 55 -13.57 -5.62 6.48
C SER A 55 -12.55 -4.84 7.30
N ARG A 56 -11.26 -5.23 7.26
CA ARG A 56 -10.19 -4.53 7.98
C ARG A 56 -9.75 -3.23 7.29
N CYS A 57 -10.02 -3.10 6.01
CA CYS A 57 -9.57 -1.99 5.18
C CYS A 57 -10.71 -1.09 4.69
N VAL A 58 -11.98 -1.52 4.78
CA VAL A 58 -13.14 -0.80 4.23
C VAL A 58 -13.32 0.61 4.80
N ASP A 59 -12.94 0.84 6.06
CA ASP A 59 -13.00 2.16 6.71
C ASP A 59 -11.73 3.00 6.50
N SER A 60 -10.72 2.45 5.83
CA SER A 60 -9.45 3.12 5.62
C SER A 60 -9.51 4.05 4.41
N SER A 61 -9.06 5.30 4.58
CA SER A 61 -8.93 6.26 3.48
C SER A 61 -7.90 5.84 2.42
N ALA A 62 -7.03 4.87 2.74
CA ALA A 62 -6.05 4.29 1.85
C ALA A 62 -6.32 2.78 1.64
N TYR A 63 -7.51 2.45 1.16
CA TYR A 63 -8.00 1.07 0.97
C TYR A 63 -7.01 0.17 0.19
N GLU A 64 -6.53 0.62 -0.98
CA GLU A 64 -5.57 -0.15 -1.79
C GLU A 64 -4.23 -0.40 -1.07
N GLN A 65 -3.71 0.60 -0.36
CA GLN A 65 -2.47 0.45 0.42
C GLN A 65 -2.67 -0.48 1.60
N CYS A 66 -3.83 -0.40 2.28
CA CYS A 66 -4.20 -1.30 3.35
C CYS A 66 -4.24 -2.75 2.86
N LEU A 67 -4.95 -3.03 1.76
CA LEU A 67 -5.00 -4.36 1.16
C LEU A 67 -3.62 -4.87 0.74
N THR A 68 -2.83 -4.00 0.08
CA THR A 68 -1.46 -4.33 -0.32
C THR A 68 -0.62 -4.74 0.88
N SER A 69 -0.69 -3.98 1.98
CA SER A 69 0.02 -4.27 3.23
C SER A 69 -0.43 -5.61 3.85
N VAL A 70 -1.75 -5.84 3.92
CA VAL A 70 -2.36 -7.07 4.42
C VAL A 70 -1.87 -8.28 3.61
N PHE A 71 -1.99 -8.27 2.29
CA PHE A 71 -1.58 -9.42 1.46
C PHE A 71 -0.06 -9.61 1.42
N THR A 72 0.72 -8.53 1.54
CA THR A 72 2.18 -8.63 1.71
C THR A 72 2.51 -9.34 3.02
N MET A 73 1.78 -9.03 4.09
CA MET A 73 1.96 -9.68 5.38
C MET A 73 1.54 -11.16 5.34
N VAL A 74 0.41 -11.48 4.70
CA VAL A 74 -0.03 -12.88 4.46
C VAL A 74 1.07 -13.66 3.74
N ASN A 75 1.63 -13.10 2.66
CA ASN A 75 2.70 -13.74 1.91
C ASN A 75 3.95 -13.96 2.79
N SER A 76 4.30 -13.00 3.63
CA SER A 76 5.41 -13.15 4.58
C SER A 76 5.19 -14.29 5.59
N TYR A 77 3.98 -14.39 6.17
CA TYR A 77 3.63 -15.49 7.07
C TYR A 77 3.58 -16.84 6.36
N GLN A 78 3.04 -16.88 5.15
CA GLN A 78 3.04 -18.11 4.35
C GLN A 78 4.46 -18.57 4.08
N ALA A 79 5.34 -17.66 3.62
CA ALA A 79 6.74 -17.98 3.36
C ALA A 79 7.43 -18.49 4.63
N GLN A 80 7.23 -17.87 5.79
CA GLN A 80 7.80 -18.36 7.06
C GLN A 80 7.29 -19.76 7.42
N CYS A 81 6.00 -20.02 7.25
CA CYS A 81 5.43 -21.34 7.51
C CYS A 81 5.99 -22.40 6.56
N GLU A 82 6.12 -22.08 5.26
CA GLU A 82 6.71 -22.99 4.27
C GLU A 82 8.19 -23.28 4.58
N GLN A 83 8.95 -22.27 5.02
CA GLN A 83 10.35 -22.43 5.45
C GLN A 83 10.50 -23.35 6.68
N GLN A 84 9.48 -23.42 7.53
CA GLN A 84 9.45 -24.33 8.69
C GLN A 84 8.86 -25.71 8.38
N GLY A 85 8.48 -25.98 7.12
CA GLY A 85 7.83 -27.22 6.73
C GLY A 85 6.41 -27.36 7.28
N GLY A 86 5.74 -26.23 7.57
CA GLY A 86 4.37 -26.19 8.07
C GLY A 86 3.35 -26.67 7.03
N ASN A 87 2.17 -27.06 7.51
CA ASN A 87 1.06 -27.47 6.66
C ASN A 87 -0.07 -26.44 6.72
N ASN A 88 -0.79 -26.25 5.61
CA ASN A 88 -1.85 -25.22 5.48
C ASN A 88 -1.36 -23.76 5.72
N CYS A 89 -0.17 -23.41 5.21
CA CYS A 89 0.45 -22.10 5.41
C CYS A 89 -0.38 -20.92 4.89
N LYS A 90 -1.06 -21.07 3.75
CA LYS A 90 -2.01 -20.05 3.24
C LYS A 90 -3.13 -19.79 4.25
N GLY A 91 -3.76 -20.84 4.77
CA GLY A 91 -4.85 -20.70 5.75
C GLY A 91 -4.37 -20.05 7.05
N GLN A 92 -3.23 -20.50 7.59
CA GLN A 92 -2.67 -19.92 8.82
C GLN A 92 -2.28 -18.45 8.65
N ALA A 93 -1.67 -18.08 7.53
CA ALA A 93 -1.31 -16.69 7.23
C ALA A 93 -2.55 -15.80 7.09
N LEU A 94 -3.59 -16.30 6.42
CA LEU A 94 -4.86 -15.61 6.30
C LEU A 94 -5.58 -15.45 7.63
N ASP A 95 -5.56 -16.46 8.50
CA ASP A 95 -6.14 -16.35 9.84
C ASP A 95 -5.34 -15.41 10.75
N GLN A 96 -4.00 -15.39 10.64
CA GLN A 96 -3.16 -14.44 11.37
C GLN A 96 -3.43 -12.97 10.99
N VAL A 97 -3.63 -12.69 9.71
CA VAL A 97 -3.75 -11.31 9.21
C VAL A 97 -5.20 -10.85 9.09
N CYS A 98 -6.10 -11.75 8.68
CA CYS A 98 -7.50 -11.48 8.35
C CYS A 98 -8.51 -12.29 9.19
N GLY A 99 -8.08 -13.00 10.22
CA GLY A 99 -8.95 -13.77 11.13
C GLY A 99 -9.53 -12.97 12.29
N GLN A 100 -9.61 -11.64 12.20
CA GLN A 100 -10.21 -10.78 13.22
C GLN A 100 -11.57 -10.24 12.79
#